data_AF-A0A376VYK1-F1
#
_entry.id   AF-A0A376VYK1-F1
#
_cell.length_a   1.000
_cell.length_b   1.000
_cell.length_c   1.000
_cell.angle_alpha   90.00
_cell.angle_beta   90.00
_cell.angle_gamma   90.00
#
_symmetry.space_group_name_H-M   'P 1'
#
loop_
_entity.id
_entity.type
_entity.pdbx_description
1 polymer ?
#
loop_
_entity_poly.entity_id
_entity_poly.type
_entity_poly.pdbx_seq_one_letter_code
_entity_poly.pdbx_strand_id
1 'polypeptide(L)' 'MKIRSVPTIEAIKEAKAIAAAEGRELIILAYVLGTDLDTPSLEQQSQMLLDAGVILASSSTNTGLLAREFICKGEEA' A
#
# COMPACT_ATOMS: atom_id res chain seq x y z
N MET A 1 9.22 24.47 9.35
CA MET A 1 8.25 23.42 9.67
C MET A 1 8.66 22.17 8.91
N LYS A 2 9.32 21.22 9.57
CA LYS A 2 9.91 20.03 8.94
C LYS A 2 8.80 18.97 8.90
N ILE A 3 8.29 18.66 7.71
CA ILE A 3 7.31 17.58 7.51
C ILE A 3 7.93 16.32 8.10
N ARG A 4 7.37 15.81 9.21
CA ARG A 4 7.82 14.57 9.82
C ARG A 4 7.59 13.46 8.79
N SER A 5 8.64 12.69 8.50
CA SER A 5 8.54 11.42 7.79
C SER A 5 7.35 10.63 8.35
N VAL A 6 6.40 10.23 7.51
CA VAL A 6 5.27 9.40 7.95
C VAL A 6 5.87 8.03 8.26
N PRO A 7 5.95 7.61 9.54
CA PRO A 7 6.71 6.41 9.94
C PRO A 7 6.22 5.15 9.21
N THR A 8 4.96 5.14 8.81
CA THR A 8 4.34 4.08 8.01
C THR A 8 5.01 3.89 6.64
N ILE A 9 5.40 4.96 5.94
CA ILE A 9 5.99 4.84 4.59
C ILE A 9 7.39 4.23 4.66
N GLU A 10 8.18 4.62 5.64
CA GLU A 10 9.52 4.07 5.82
C GLU A 10 9.46 2.60 6.25
N ALA A 11 8.50 2.24 7.12
CA ALA A 11 8.25 0.85 7.50
C ALA A 11 7.83 -0.03 6.31
N ILE A 12 7.02 0.50 5.38
CA ILE A 12 6.63 -0.20 4.14
C ILE A 12 7.86 -0.51 3.28
N LYS A 13 8.73 0.48 3.07
CA LYS A 13 9.96 0.31 2.27
C LYS A 13 10.91 -0.69 2.93
N GLU A 14 11.08 -0.59 4.24
CA GLU A 14 11.92 -1.51 5.02
C GLU A 14 11.40 -2.95 4.92
N ALA A 15 10.10 -3.18 5.14
CA ALA A 15 9.50 -4.51 5.04
C ALA A 15 9.69 -5.13 3.64
N LYS A 16 9.53 -4.34 2.57
CA LYS A 16 9.81 -4.78 1.20
C LYS A 16 11.29 -5.11 0.99
N ALA A 17 12.20 -4.29 1.52
CA ALA A 17 13.63 -4.53 1.41
C ALA A 17 14.07 -5.82 2.13
N ILE A 18 13.52 -6.08 3.33
CA ILE A 18 13.77 -7.32 4.08
C ILE A 18 13.30 -8.54 3.27
N ALA A 19 12.08 -8.51 2.72
CA ALA A 19 11.57 -9.61 1.91
C ALA A 19 12.45 -9.85 0.67
N ALA A 20 12.83 -8.79 -0.03
CA ALA A 20 13.69 -8.86 -1.21
C ALA A 20 15.08 -9.42 -0.89
N ALA A 21 15.68 -9.04 0.24
CA ALA A 21 16.97 -9.56 0.70
C ALA A 21 16.94 -11.08 0.96
N GLU A 22 15.77 -11.63 1.29
CA GLU A 22 15.54 -13.06 1.46
C GLU A 22 15.07 -13.76 0.17
N GLY A 23 15.06 -13.06 -0.98
CA GLY A 23 14.61 -13.62 -2.26
C GLY A 23 13.10 -13.84 -2.34
N ARG A 24 12.31 -13.18 -1.48
CA ARG A 24 10.85 -13.24 -1.45
C ARG A 24 10.24 -11.94 -1.97
N GLU A 25 9.10 -12.02 -2.63
CA GLU A 25 8.30 -10.85 -2.98
C GLU A 25 7.30 -10.53 -1.86
N LEU A 26 7.22 -9.26 -1.46
CA LEU A 26 6.20 -8.76 -0.53
C LEU A 26 5.28 -7.76 -1.26
N ILE A 27 4.04 -8.19 -1.45
CA ILE A 27 2.96 -7.36 -2.00
C ILE A 27 2.24 -6.69 -0.83
N ILE A 28 2.06 -5.37 -0.92
CA ILE A 28 1.27 -4.58 0.03
C ILE A 28 0.14 -3.94 -0.75
N LEU A 29 -1.10 -4.21 -0.30
CA LEU A 29 -2.33 -3.69 -0.87
C LEU A 29 -3.01 -2.78 0.16
N ALA A 30 -3.47 -1.61 -0.28
CA ALA A 30 -4.15 -0.65 0.59
C ALA A 30 -5.27 0.10 -0.15
N TYR A 31 -6.11 0.80 0.61
CA TYR A 31 -6.94 1.90 0.11
C TYR A 31 -6.76 3.09 1.06
N VAL A 32 -7.07 4.29 0.59
CA VAL A 32 -7.05 5.51 1.40
C VAL A 32 -8.49 5.97 1.64
N LEU A 33 -8.86 6.13 2.90
CA LEU A 33 -10.08 6.83 3.30
C LEU A 33 -9.67 8.18 3.87
N GLY A 34 -10.07 9.24 3.18
CA GLY A 34 -9.74 10.61 3.57
C GLY A 34 -10.41 11.61 2.65
N THR A 35 -10.06 12.87 2.84
CA THR A 35 -10.53 14.00 2.05
C THR A 35 -9.36 14.90 1.63
N ASP A 36 -9.61 15.82 0.72
CA ASP A 36 -8.62 16.81 0.30
C ASP A 36 -8.25 17.80 1.43
N LEU A 37 -9.04 17.84 2.51
CA LEU A 37 -8.80 18.68 3.69
C LEU A 37 -7.85 18.03 4.70
N ASP A 38 -7.55 16.73 4.54
CA ASP A 38 -6.61 16.05 5.43
C ASP A 38 -5.18 16.58 5.23
N THR A 39 -4.31 16.37 6.21
CA THR A 39 -2.89 16.73 6.12
C THR A 39 -2.01 15.51 6.41
N PRO A 40 -1.28 14.98 5.41
CA PRO A 40 -1.32 15.34 3.99
C PRO A 40 -2.69 15.04 3.33
N SER A 41 -2.97 15.65 2.18
CA SER A 41 -4.26 15.47 1.48
C SER A 41 -4.45 14.02 0.99
N LEU A 42 -5.69 13.63 0.65
CA LEU A 42 -5.97 12.32 0.05
C LEU A 42 -5.03 11.99 -1.12
N GLU A 43 -4.87 12.94 -2.05
CA GLU A 43 -3.98 12.79 -3.22
C GLU A 43 -2.52 12.58 -2.80
N GLN A 44 -2.04 13.40 -1.86
CA GLN A 44 -0.66 13.29 -1.35
C GLN A 44 -0.42 11.97 -0.61
N GLN A 45 -1.35 11.54 0.24
CA GLN A 45 -1.29 10.24 0.91
C GLN A 45 -1.25 9.09 -0.10
N SER A 46 -2.08 9.17 -1.14
CA SER A 46 -2.13 8.17 -2.21
C SER A 46 -0.80 8.11 -2.98
N GLN A 47 -0.26 9.26 -3.38
CA GLN A 47 1.02 9.32 -4.09
C GLN A 47 2.18 8.77 -3.24
N MET A 48 2.23 9.13 -1.96
CA MET A 48 3.25 8.62 -1.04
C MET A 48 3.23 7.09 -0.91
N LEU A 49 2.03 6.47 -0.92
CA LEU A 49 1.88 5.01 -0.90
C LEU A 49 2.30 4.37 -2.23
N LEU A 50 1.90 4.96 -3.37
CA LEU A 50 2.31 4.49 -4.70
C LEU A 50 3.84 4.54 -4.86
N ASP A 51 4.48 5.64 -4.44
CA ASP A 51 5.93 5.81 -4.49
C ASP A 51 6.66 4.80 -3.59
N ALA A 52 6.01 4.32 -2.52
CA ALA A 52 6.51 3.26 -1.64
C ALA A 52 6.30 1.84 -2.21
N GLY A 53 5.70 1.73 -3.40
CA GLY A 53 5.42 0.46 -4.08
C GLY A 53 4.20 -0.28 -3.52
N VAL A 54 3.26 0.44 -2.91
CA VAL A 54 1.96 -0.10 -2.49
C VAL A 54 1.01 -0.14 -3.68
N ILE A 55 0.23 -1.21 -3.79
CA ILE A 55 -0.89 -1.29 -4.73
C ILE A 55 -2.10 -0.61 -4.07
N LEU A 56 -2.63 0.44 -4.69
CA LEU A 56 -3.82 1.13 -4.20
C LEU A 56 -5.10 0.63 -4.88
N ALA A 57 -6.05 0.19 -4.07
CA ALA A 57 -7.41 -0.10 -4.46
C ALA A 57 -8.30 1.15 -4.30
N SER A 58 -9.33 1.24 -5.12
CA SER A 58 -10.29 2.36 -5.14
C SER A 58 -11.23 2.41 -3.94
N SER A 59 -11.36 1.32 -3.17
CA SER A 59 -12.25 1.25 -2.01
C SER A 59 -11.87 0.09 -1.09
N SER A 60 -12.41 0.08 0.13
CA SER A 60 -12.28 -1.03 1.07
C SER A 60 -12.82 -2.34 0.49
N THR A 61 -13.98 -2.30 -0.17
CA THR A 61 -14.55 -3.47 -0.85
C THR A 61 -13.64 -4.01 -1.94
N ASN A 62 -13.10 -3.12 -2.79
CA ASN A 62 -12.19 -3.52 -3.86
C ASN A 62 -10.86 -4.07 -3.30
N THR A 63 -10.39 -3.52 -2.17
CA THR A 63 -9.21 -4.04 -1.45
C THR A 63 -9.42 -5.50 -1.05
N GLY A 64 -10.57 -5.83 -0.47
CA GLY A 64 -10.89 -7.21 -0.08
C GLY A 64 -10.97 -8.16 -1.29
N LEU A 65 -11.58 -7.72 -2.39
CA LEU A 65 -11.67 -8.51 -3.63
C LEU A 65 -10.28 -8.78 -4.22
N LEU A 66 -9.44 -7.76 -4.35
CA LEU A 66 -8.06 -7.93 -4.84
C LEU A 66 -7.23 -8.83 -3.93
N ALA A 67 -7.36 -8.68 -2.60
CA ALA A 67 -6.67 -9.54 -1.64
C ALA A 67 -7.03 -11.03 -1.83
N ARG A 68 -8.30 -11.35 -2.11
CA ARG A 68 -8.73 -12.72 -2.45
C ARG A 68 -8.00 -13.22 -3.70
N GLU A 69 -7.95 -12.43 -4.76
CA GLU A 69 -7.31 -12.81 -6.02
C GLU A 69 -5.79 -13.05 -5.88
N PHE A 70 -5.10 -12.34 -4.97
CA PHE A 70 -3.68 -12.58 -4.70
C PHE A 70 -3.39 -13.96 -4.07
N ILE A 71 -4.36 -14.55 -3.36
CA ILE A 71 -4.22 -15.85 -2.70
C ILE A 71 -4.72 -17.00 -3.59
N CYS A 72 -5.78 -16.77 -4.35
CA CYS A 72 -6.35 -17.75 -5.29
C CYS A 72 -5.46 -17.90 -6.54
N LYS A 73 -4.31 -18.55 -6.41
CA LYS A 73 -3.56 -19.06 -7.56
C LYS A 73 -4.16 -20.39 -8.02
N GLY A 74 -5.00 -20.35 -9.05
CA GLY A 74 -5.21 -21.49 -9.94
C GLY A 74 -5.91 -22.72 -9.36
N GLU A 75 -6.91 -22.55 -8.50
CA GLU A 75 -7.98 -23.54 -8.41
C GLU A 75 -9.09 -23.06 -9.36
N GLU A 76 -9.40 -23.89 -10.36
CA GLU A 76 -10.31 -23.64 -11.50
C GLU A 76 -11.45 -22.66 -11.17
N ALA A 77 -11.39 -21.47 -11.78
CA ALA A 77 -12.51 -20.53 -11.87
C ALA A 77 -13.38 -20.85 -13.10
#